data_AF-H2XZ64-F1
#
_entry.id   AF-H2XZ64-F1
#
_cell.length_a   1.000
_cell.length_b   1.000
_cell.length_c   1.000
_cell.angle_alpha   90.00
_cell.angle_beta   90.00
_cell.angle_gamma   90.00
#
_symmetry.space_group_name_H-M   'P 1'
#
loop_
_entity.id
_entity.type
_entity.pdbx_description
1 polymer ?
#
loop_
_entity_poly.entity_id
_entity_poly.type
_entity_poly.pdbx_seq_one_letter_code
_entity_poly.pdbx_strand_id
1 'polypeptide(L)'
;MTRRNHLELYYGHSSDLTKHDPINVFCQSIDVHPQNMAVVLRYDRFATSVEKLTSVHNTWSHYHGEHQGNNKWQADAQGNSSIPLPRGQTTNVMMEESLDNIEYIQEVSFSPCGRFIASPFGYGIRLVSYDSNLYDYQTHMASRVHGMHKSAKGSDTVMPAHTFIDAAPLHDVTYCFGHRSLVLSTAFSPVGIQIVTGSKNGEIVFYEPVL
;
A
#
# COMPACT_ATOMS: atom_id res chain seq x y z
N MET A 1 -12.30 -22.73 13.43
CA MET A 1 -11.27 -22.04 14.22
C MET A 1 -10.68 -20.94 13.34
N THR A 2 -11.02 -19.68 13.58
CA THR A 2 -10.55 -18.55 12.73
C THR A 2 -9.19 -18.09 13.23
N ARG A 3 -8.15 -18.14 12.38
CA ARG A 3 -6.86 -17.51 12.70
C ARG A 3 -7.03 -16.00 12.60
N ARG A 4 -6.84 -15.28 13.71
CA ARG A 4 -6.90 -13.82 13.79
C ARG A 4 -5.47 -13.27 13.92
N ASN A 5 -5.07 -12.45 12.96
CA ASN A 5 -3.84 -11.66 13.02
C ASN A 5 -4.22 -10.18 13.11
N HIS A 6 -3.43 -9.38 13.83
CA HIS A 6 -3.68 -7.95 14.00
C HIS A 6 -2.62 -7.14 13.24
N LEU A 7 -3.07 -6.14 12.49
CA LEU A 7 -2.24 -5.08 11.96
C LEU A 7 -2.41 -3.86 12.86
N GLU A 8 -1.37 -3.50 13.61
CA GLU A 8 -1.35 -2.26 14.39
C GLU A 8 -0.52 -1.23 13.64
N LEU A 9 -1.14 -0.11 13.27
CA LEU A 9 -0.50 0.99 12.56
C LEU A 9 0.38 1.79 13.53
N TYR A 10 1.55 1.24 13.91
CA TYR A 10 2.55 2.02 14.63
C TYR A 10 3.47 2.74 13.66
N TYR A 11 3.43 4.06 13.66
CA TYR A 11 4.45 4.87 13.01
C TYR A 11 5.34 5.51 14.07
N GLY A 12 6.60 5.07 14.15
CA GLY A 12 7.64 5.80 14.88
C GLY A 12 8.53 4.89 15.72
N HIS A 13 9.67 4.48 15.15
CA HIS A 13 10.85 4.20 15.97
C HIS A 13 11.45 5.56 16.35
N SER A 14 10.96 6.15 17.45
CA SER A 14 11.76 7.12 18.20
C SER A 14 12.72 6.31 19.07
N SER A 15 14.01 6.64 19.07
CA SER A 15 14.99 6.10 20.01
C SER A 15 14.77 6.57 21.45
N ASP A 16 13.75 7.40 21.69
CA ASP A 16 13.41 7.96 22.99
C ASP A 16 11.98 7.54 23.37
N LEU A 17 11.89 6.51 24.23
CA LEU A 17 10.66 5.89 24.73
C LEU A 17 9.84 6.81 25.67
N THR A 18 10.29 8.05 25.89
CA THR A 18 9.71 8.94 26.91
C THR A 18 8.84 10.08 26.35
N LYS A 19 8.69 10.19 25.02
CA LYS A 19 7.92 11.27 24.35
C LYS A 19 6.97 10.79 23.25
N HIS A 20 6.26 9.68 23.47
CA HIS A 20 5.16 9.33 22.57
C HIS A 20 3.92 10.13 22.96
N ASP A 21 3.69 11.27 22.31
CA ASP A 21 2.30 11.68 22.08
C ASP A 21 1.66 10.55 21.25
N PRO A 22 0.55 9.96 21.69
CA PRO A 22 -0.10 8.90 20.93
C PRO A 22 -0.55 9.48 19.59
N ILE A 23 0.11 9.05 18.51
CA ILE A 23 -0.33 9.36 17.15
C ILE A 23 -1.69 8.67 16.99
N ASN A 24 -2.78 9.43 17.04
CA ASN A 24 -4.09 8.86 16.79
C ASN A 24 -4.23 8.59 15.30
N VAL A 25 -4.57 7.34 14.97
CA VAL A 25 -4.80 6.89 13.60
C VAL A 25 -6.26 6.46 13.48
N PHE A 26 -6.98 7.04 12.53
CA PHE A 26 -8.37 6.71 12.25
C PHE A 26 -8.47 6.09 10.87
N CYS A 27 -8.67 4.77 10.82
CA CYS A 27 -8.91 4.06 9.57
C CYS A 27 -10.24 4.53 8.95
N GLN A 28 -10.18 5.04 7.73
CA GLN A 28 -11.36 5.45 6.96
C GLN A 28 -11.79 4.34 6.01
N SER A 29 -10.85 3.73 5.30
CA SER A 29 -11.13 2.70 4.29
C SER A 29 -10.04 1.66 4.27
N ILE A 30 -10.42 0.43 3.91
CA ILE A 30 -9.52 -0.68 3.67
C ILE A 30 -9.95 -1.44 2.43
N ASP A 31 -8.99 -1.91 1.65
CA ASP A 31 -9.23 -2.93 0.63
C ASP A 31 -8.10 -3.94 0.59
N VAL A 32 -8.39 -5.15 0.11
CA VAL A 32 -7.47 -6.28 0.06
C VAL A 32 -7.03 -6.52 -1.37
N HIS A 33 -5.73 -6.64 -1.58
CA HIS A 33 -5.16 -6.94 -2.90
C HIS A 33 -5.77 -8.26 -3.44
N PRO A 34 -6.13 -8.36 -4.74
CA PRO A 34 -6.83 -9.53 -5.30
C PRO A 34 -6.13 -10.88 -5.06
N GLN A 35 -4.80 -10.86 -5.01
CA GLN A 35 -3.97 -12.05 -4.72
C GLN A 35 -3.63 -12.19 -3.22
N ASN A 36 -4.33 -11.49 -2.34
CA ASN A 36 -4.11 -11.45 -0.89
C ASN A 36 -2.65 -11.16 -0.52
N MET A 37 -2.07 -10.17 -1.20
CA MET A 37 -0.66 -9.86 -1.07
C MET A 37 -0.38 -8.64 -0.19
N ALA A 38 -1.25 -7.67 -0.30
CA ALA A 38 -1.22 -6.45 0.46
C ALA A 38 -2.63 -6.06 0.90
N VAL A 39 -2.69 -5.12 1.83
CA VAL A 39 -3.89 -4.32 2.08
C VAL A 39 -3.56 -2.86 1.78
N VAL A 40 -4.51 -2.15 1.21
CA VAL A 40 -4.46 -0.69 1.12
C VAL A 40 -5.33 -0.12 2.23
N LEU A 41 -4.82 0.90 2.90
CA LEU A 41 -5.48 1.59 3.99
C LEU A 41 -5.51 3.08 3.70
N ARG A 42 -6.68 3.68 3.83
CA ARG A 42 -6.83 5.14 3.91
C ARG A 42 -7.16 5.52 5.33
N TYR A 43 -6.44 6.49 5.88
CA TYR A 43 -6.58 6.89 7.27
C TYR A 43 -6.16 8.32 7.51
N ASP A 44 -6.71 8.89 8.57
CA ASP A 44 -6.26 10.15 9.13
C ASP A 44 -5.22 9.88 10.22
N ARG A 45 -4.15 10.65 10.21
CA ARG A 45 -3.12 10.68 11.24
C ARG A 45 -3.16 12.03 11.93
N PHE A 46 -3.33 12.01 13.24
CA PHE A 46 -3.36 13.22 14.06
C PHE A 46 -2.00 13.38 14.73
N ALA A 47 -1.19 14.29 14.19
CA ALA A 47 0.08 14.72 14.77
C ALA A 47 -0.04 16.21 15.17
N THR A 48 0.94 17.05 14.84
CA THR A 48 0.81 18.51 14.96
C THR A 48 -0.25 19.09 14.00
N SER A 49 -0.60 18.34 12.95
CA SER A 49 -1.71 18.59 12.04
C SER A 49 -2.39 17.27 11.64
N VAL A 50 -3.57 17.35 11.03
CA VAL A 50 -4.25 16.17 10.48
C VAL A 50 -3.68 15.86 9.10
N GLU A 51 -3.02 14.71 8.98
CA GLU A 51 -2.48 14.18 7.73
C GLU A 51 -3.38 13.07 7.20
N LYS A 52 -3.87 13.22 5.97
CA LYS A 52 -4.63 12.18 5.29
C LYS A 52 -3.66 11.32 4.47
N LEU A 53 -3.74 10.00 4.62
CA LEU A 53 -2.77 9.08 4.05
C LEU A 53 -3.45 7.89 3.37
N THR A 54 -2.90 7.49 2.24
CA THR A 54 -3.12 6.16 1.65
C THR A 54 -1.83 5.36 1.76
N SER A 55 -1.88 4.17 2.37
CA SER A 55 -0.72 3.31 2.52
C SER A 55 -1.00 1.85 2.19
N VAL A 56 0.04 1.14 1.73
CA VAL A 56 -0.02 -0.26 1.34
C VAL A 56 0.84 -1.06 2.30
N HIS A 57 0.27 -2.10 2.90
CA HIS A 57 0.96 -2.96 3.87
C HIS A 57 1.01 -4.40 3.36
N ASN A 58 2.16 -5.05 3.48
CA ASN A 58 2.29 -6.44 3.09
C ASN A 58 1.51 -7.36 4.05
N THR A 59 0.97 -8.46 3.54
CA THR A 59 0.22 -9.44 4.36
C THR A 59 0.98 -10.75 4.59
N TRP A 60 2.07 -10.97 3.86
CA TRP A 60 2.88 -12.18 3.96
C TRP A 60 4.06 -12.01 4.92
N SER A 61 4.47 -13.12 5.54
CA SER A 61 5.69 -13.19 6.36
C SER A 61 6.95 -13.56 5.58
N HIS A 62 6.79 -13.94 4.30
CA HIS A 62 7.88 -14.42 3.46
C HIS A 62 7.70 -13.88 2.05
N TYR A 63 8.78 -13.37 1.48
CA TYR A 63 8.88 -13.14 0.05
C TYR A 63 9.49 -14.38 -0.61
N HIS A 64 8.81 -14.92 -1.63
CA HIS A 64 9.32 -16.00 -2.48
C HIS A 64 9.83 -15.39 -3.79
N GLY A 65 11.15 -15.37 -3.98
CA GLY A 65 11.78 -14.91 -5.23
C GLY A 65 12.37 -16.08 -6.01
N GLU A 66 12.32 -16.01 -7.33
CA GLU A 66 13.13 -16.88 -8.19
C GLU A 66 14.62 -16.52 -8.11
N HIS A 67 15.44 -17.55 -8.12
CA HIS A 67 16.88 -17.50 -7.97
C HIS A 67 17.54 -17.22 -9.32
N GLN A 68 18.37 -16.17 -9.41
CA GLN A 68 19.43 -16.10 -10.42
C GLN A 68 20.78 -15.96 -9.71
N GLY A 69 21.43 -17.09 -9.41
CA GLY A 69 22.84 -17.17 -9.01
C GLY A 69 23.09 -17.56 -7.54
N ASN A 70 24.25 -18.18 -7.27
CA ASN A 70 24.63 -19.03 -6.11
C ASN A 70 24.41 -18.54 -4.65
N ASN A 71 23.75 -17.42 -4.39
CA ASN A 71 23.52 -16.92 -3.03
C ASN A 71 22.28 -17.61 -2.43
N LYS A 72 22.45 -18.39 -1.35
CA LYS A 72 21.35 -19.08 -0.66
C LYS A 72 20.61 -18.12 0.26
N TRP A 73 19.34 -17.84 -0.04
CA TRP A 73 18.39 -17.30 0.94
C TRP A 73 18.10 -18.35 2.03
N GLN A 74 17.65 -17.93 3.21
CA GLN A 74 17.18 -18.90 4.21
C GLN A 74 16.02 -19.71 3.60
N ALA A 75 16.14 -21.04 3.65
CA ALA A 75 15.05 -21.92 3.28
C ALA A 75 13.96 -21.82 4.35
N ASP A 76 12.71 -21.62 3.95
CA ASP A 76 11.60 -21.82 4.87
C ASP A 76 11.51 -23.30 5.31
N ALA A 77 10.60 -23.61 6.24
CA ALA A 77 10.39 -24.99 6.72
C ALA A 77 9.97 -25.97 5.59
N GLN A 78 9.62 -25.45 4.41
CA GLN A 78 9.21 -26.18 3.22
C GLN A 78 10.33 -26.29 2.17
N GLY A 79 11.52 -25.73 2.43
CA GLY A 79 12.69 -25.81 1.55
C GLY A 79 12.77 -24.71 0.48
N ASN A 80 11.85 -23.75 0.46
CA ASN A 80 11.86 -22.66 -0.51
C ASN A 80 12.80 -21.55 -0.07
N SER A 81 13.63 -21.05 -1.00
CA SER A 81 14.40 -19.84 -0.78
C SER A 81 13.45 -18.66 -0.56
N SER A 82 13.44 -18.11 0.65
CA SER A 82 12.55 -17.00 1.00
C SER A 82 13.27 -15.94 1.81
N ILE A 83 12.74 -14.73 1.76
CA ILE A 83 13.23 -13.60 2.57
C ILE A 83 12.13 -13.29 3.57
N PRO A 84 12.37 -13.51 4.88
CA PRO A 84 11.36 -13.23 5.87
C PRO A 84 11.14 -11.72 5.98
N LEU A 85 9.88 -11.33 5.87
CA LEU A 85 9.41 -9.96 6.02
C LEU A 85 8.43 -9.90 7.20
N PRO A 86 8.49 -8.89 8.08
CA PRO A 86 7.44 -8.66 9.05
C PRO A 86 6.10 -8.49 8.33
N ARG A 87 5.06 -9.22 8.77
CA ARG A 87 3.70 -8.97 8.29
C ARG A 87 3.23 -7.61 8.75
N GLY A 88 2.47 -6.92 7.91
CA GLY A 88 1.91 -5.63 8.27
C GLY A 88 2.89 -4.47 8.22
N GLN A 89 4.05 -4.68 7.60
CA GLN A 89 4.96 -3.59 7.32
C GLN A 89 4.38 -2.71 6.20
N THR A 90 4.42 -1.39 6.42
CA THR A 90 4.13 -0.42 5.36
C THR A 90 5.18 -0.50 4.26
N THR A 91 4.74 -0.77 3.05
CA THR A 91 5.58 -0.90 1.85
C THR A 91 5.52 0.35 0.97
N ASN A 92 4.34 0.96 0.87
CA ASN A 92 4.15 2.21 0.15
C ASN A 92 3.24 3.16 0.94
N VAL A 93 3.41 4.46 0.75
CA VAL A 93 2.62 5.51 1.38
C VAL A 93 2.51 6.74 0.49
N MET A 94 1.44 7.50 0.67
CA MET A 94 1.18 8.73 -0.05
C MET A 94 0.36 9.66 0.82
N MET A 95 0.70 10.94 0.81
CA MET A 95 -0.12 11.99 1.41
C MET A 95 -1.24 12.36 0.44
N GLU A 96 -2.45 12.42 0.99
CA GLU A 96 -3.64 12.88 0.29
C GLU A 96 -3.76 14.40 0.45
N GLU A 97 -4.34 15.07 -0.55
CA GLU A 97 -4.62 16.50 -0.43
C GLU A 97 -5.64 16.73 0.69
N SER A 98 -5.27 17.61 1.62
CA SER A 98 -6.14 18.07 2.69
C SER A 98 -7.20 19.00 2.11
N LEU A 99 -8.24 18.41 1.56
CA LEU A 99 -9.51 19.08 1.36
C LEU A 99 -10.27 18.97 2.69
N ASP A 100 -10.95 20.06 3.12
CA ASP A 100 -11.63 20.24 4.42
C ASP A 100 -12.69 19.17 4.79
N ASN A 101 -12.86 18.15 3.96
CA ASN A 101 -13.67 16.95 4.10
C ASN A 101 -13.09 15.92 5.08
N ILE A 102 -12.69 16.34 6.27
CA ILE A 102 -12.33 15.41 7.37
C ILE A 102 -13.59 14.64 7.86
N GLU A 103 -14.78 15.10 7.47
CA GLU A 103 -16.07 14.54 7.93
C GLU A 103 -16.58 13.33 7.15
N TYR A 104 -15.97 12.98 6.00
CA TYR A 104 -16.49 11.92 5.14
C TYR A 104 -15.47 10.81 4.93
N ILE A 105 -15.94 9.57 4.99
CA ILE A 105 -15.16 8.40 4.61
C ILE A 105 -14.99 8.40 3.10
N GLN A 106 -13.76 8.19 2.65
CA GLN A 106 -13.37 8.12 1.25
C GLN A 106 -12.78 6.73 0.97
N GLU A 107 -13.53 5.93 0.20
CA GLU A 107 -13.24 4.51 -0.02
C GLU A 107 -12.28 4.28 -1.19
N VAL A 108 -11.16 3.62 -0.88
CA VAL A 108 -10.13 3.19 -1.84
C VAL A 108 -10.43 1.79 -2.36
N SER A 109 -9.95 1.47 -3.56
CA SER A 109 -10.08 0.13 -4.13
C SER A 109 -8.85 -0.30 -4.93
N PHE A 110 -8.53 -1.58 -4.89
CA PHE A 110 -7.58 -2.22 -5.80
C PHE A 110 -8.22 -2.52 -7.15
N SER A 111 -7.43 -2.35 -8.19
CA SER A 111 -7.71 -2.93 -9.50
C SER A 111 -7.72 -4.47 -9.42
N PRO A 112 -8.46 -5.17 -10.30
CA PRO A 112 -8.55 -6.64 -10.26
C PRO A 112 -7.22 -7.34 -10.57
N CYS A 113 -6.35 -6.67 -11.34
CA CYS A 113 -4.99 -7.15 -11.60
C CYS A 113 -4.01 -6.83 -10.46
N GLY A 114 -4.45 -6.05 -9.47
CA GLY A 114 -3.67 -5.69 -8.29
C GLY A 114 -2.54 -4.69 -8.53
N ARG A 115 -2.41 -4.11 -9.73
CA ARG A 115 -1.31 -3.17 -10.03
C ARG A 115 -1.61 -1.73 -9.64
N PHE A 116 -2.89 -1.37 -9.73
CA PHE A 116 -3.37 -0.01 -9.50
C PHE A 116 -4.29 0.05 -8.29
N ILE A 117 -4.29 1.21 -7.63
CA ILE A 117 -5.22 1.60 -6.59
C ILE A 117 -5.97 2.84 -7.08
N ALA A 118 -7.30 2.84 -6.96
CA ALA A 118 -8.11 4.04 -7.10
C ALA A 118 -8.30 4.67 -5.73
N SER A 119 -7.86 5.92 -5.60
CA SER A 119 -8.06 6.75 -4.42
C SER A 119 -8.96 7.93 -4.77
N PRO A 120 -10.03 8.20 -3.98
CA PRO A 120 -10.81 9.42 -4.12
C PRO A 120 -9.93 10.68 -4.05
N PHE A 121 -10.12 11.61 -4.98
CA PHE A 121 -9.29 12.80 -5.08
C PHE A 121 -10.13 14.00 -5.56
N GLY A 122 -10.55 14.85 -4.61
CA GLY A 122 -11.43 15.98 -4.89
C GLY A 122 -12.72 15.57 -5.62
N TYR A 123 -12.93 16.12 -6.81
CA TYR A 123 -14.10 15.87 -7.67
C TYR A 123 -13.88 14.73 -8.67
N GLY A 124 -12.96 13.83 -8.35
CA GLY A 124 -12.57 12.73 -9.21
C GLY A 124 -11.84 11.64 -8.44
N ILE A 125 -11.04 10.88 -9.18
CA ILE A 125 -10.14 9.87 -8.63
C ILE A 125 -8.72 10.10 -9.12
N ARG A 126 -7.79 9.66 -8.29
CA ARG A 126 -6.39 9.48 -8.63
C ARG A 126 -6.11 7.98 -8.71
N LEU A 127 -5.54 7.55 -9.83
CA LEU A 127 -4.99 6.20 -9.96
C LEU A 127 -3.53 6.22 -9.57
N VAL A 128 -3.13 5.26 -8.72
CA VAL A 128 -1.74 5.12 -8.28
C VAL A 128 -1.20 3.71 -8.44
N SER A 129 0.11 3.63 -8.60
CA SER A 129 0.90 2.39 -8.66
C SER A 129 1.97 2.37 -7.56
N TYR A 130 2.62 1.21 -7.40
CA TYR A 130 3.69 1.03 -6.42
C TYR A 130 5.00 1.69 -6.83
N ASP A 131 5.26 1.76 -8.13
CA ASP A 131 6.44 2.36 -8.74
C ASP A 131 6.10 2.98 -10.10
N SER A 132 7.04 3.73 -10.66
CA SER A 132 6.89 4.39 -11.97
C SER A 132 6.95 3.45 -13.18
N ASN A 133 7.38 2.20 -13.01
CA ASN A 133 7.42 1.19 -14.07
C ASN A 133 6.11 0.39 -14.17
N LEU A 134 5.14 0.64 -13.28
CA LEU A 134 3.84 -0.01 -13.24
C LEU A 134 3.93 -1.53 -13.05
N TYR A 135 4.97 -1.99 -12.37
CA TYR A 135 5.11 -3.40 -12.04
C TYR A 135 3.99 -3.88 -11.11
N ASP A 136 3.70 -5.18 -11.16
CA ASP A 136 2.86 -5.79 -10.14
C ASP A 136 3.55 -5.74 -8.76
N TYR A 137 2.74 -5.91 -7.71
CA TYR A 137 3.23 -5.78 -6.35
C TYR A 137 4.38 -6.74 -6.02
N GLN A 138 4.35 -7.95 -6.58
CA GLN A 138 5.39 -8.96 -6.36
C GLN A 138 6.73 -8.51 -6.95
N THR A 139 6.73 -8.06 -8.21
CA THR A 139 7.93 -7.59 -8.92
C THR A 139 8.47 -6.30 -8.31
N HIS A 140 7.59 -5.38 -7.91
CA HIS A 140 7.96 -4.20 -7.13
C HIS A 140 8.70 -4.60 -5.86
N MET A 141 8.12 -5.48 -5.04
CA MET A 141 8.73 -5.95 -3.80
C MET A 141 10.06 -6.70 -4.03
N ALA A 142 10.16 -7.49 -5.10
CA ALA A 142 11.40 -8.15 -5.52
C ALA A 142 12.54 -7.15 -5.68
N SER A 143 12.29 -6.07 -6.42
CA SER A 143 13.29 -5.05 -6.75
C SER A 143 13.79 -4.34 -5.48
N ARG A 144 12.87 -4.08 -4.54
CA ARG A 144 13.13 -3.40 -3.27
C ARG A 144 14.00 -4.25 -2.35
N VAL A 145 13.66 -5.52 -2.21
CA VAL A 145 14.40 -6.45 -1.36
C VAL A 145 15.79 -6.75 -1.96
N HIS A 146 15.89 -6.91 -3.27
CA HIS A 146 17.17 -7.17 -3.93
C HIS A 146 18.10 -5.96 -3.95
N GLY A 147 17.55 -4.74 -4.07
CA GLY A 147 18.31 -3.49 -4.00
C GLY A 147 19.04 -3.30 -2.66
N MET A 148 18.41 -3.70 -1.55
CA MET A 148 19.03 -3.69 -0.22
C MET A 148 20.26 -4.60 -0.15
N HIS A 149 20.23 -5.77 -0.81
CA HIS A 149 21.36 -6.71 -0.83
C HIS A 149 22.57 -6.19 -1.61
N LYS A 150 22.37 -5.41 -2.68
CA LYS A 150 23.49 -4.87 -3.49
C LYS A 150 24.24 -3.72 -2.82
N SER A 151 23.60 -3.01 -1.89
CA SER A 151 24.21 -1.87 -1.18
C SER A 151 25.17 -2.30 -0.06
N ALA A 152 25.09 -3.54 0.43
CA ALA A 152 26.07 -4.08 1.36
C ALA A 152 27.33 -4.48 0.58
N LYS A 153 28.34 -3.62 0.58
CA LYS A 153 29.66 -3.92 0.00
C LYS A 153 30.22 -5.23 0.56
N GLY A 154 30.16 -6.30 -0.23
CA GLY A 154 31.08 -7.44 -0.18
C GLY A 154 31.04 -8.31 1.08
N SER A 155 29.89 -8.58 1.68
CA SER A 155 29.79 -9.55 2.77
C SER A 155 28.65 -10.53 2.52
N ASP A 156 28.96 -11.82 2.66
CA ASP A 156 28.03 -12.95 2.86
C ASP A 156 27.19 -12.77 4.14
N THR A 157 26.58 -11.59 4.31
CA THR A 157 25.74 -11.32 5.47
C THR A 157 24.40 -11.98 5.23
N VAL A 158 24.21 -13.12 5.89
CA VAL A 158 22.88 -13.69 6.16
C VAL A 158 22.01 -12.56 6.68
N MET A 159 20.99 -12.15 5.92
CA MET A 159 20.06 -11.10 6.33
C MET A 159 19.45 -11.48 7.68
N PRO A 160 19.27 -10.53 8.62
CA PRO A 160 18.56 -10.82 9.85
C PRO A 160 17.16 -11.35 9.52
N ALA A 161 16.64 -12.23 10.39
CA ALA A 161 15.36 -12.92 10.22
C ALA A 161 14.13 -11.98 10.06
N HIS A 162 14.33 -10.67 10.17
CA HIS A 162 13.33 -9.64 9.92
C HIS A 162 13.98 -8.50 9.13
N THR A 163 13.82 -8.52 7.81
CA THR A 163 14.22 -7.38 6.97
C THR A 163 13.11 -6.33 7.02
N PHE A 164 13.43 -5.14 7.53
CA PHE A 164 12.52 -4.00 7.48
C PHE A 164 12.82 -3.19 6.20
N ILE A 165 11.80 -2.99 5.38
CA ILE A 165 11.86 -2.14 4.19
C ILE A 165 11.25 -0.77 4.53
N ASP A 166 11.97 0.31 4.22
CA ASP A 166 11.41 1.66 4.33
C ASP A 166 10.24 1.85 3.36
N ALA A 167 9.21 2.58 3.79
CA ALA A 167 8.05 2.85 2.95
C ALA A 167 8.46 3.69 1.71
N ALA A 168 8.04 3.24 0.53
CA ALA A 168 8.19 3.98 -0.73
C ALA A 168 7.03 4.97 -0.93
N PRO A 169 7.18 6.02 -1.75
CA PRO A 169 6.03 6.75 -2.25
C PRO A 169 5.16 5.86 -3.17
N LEU A 170 3.84 6.03 -3.14
CA LEU A 170 2.99 5.63 -4.29
C LEU A 170 3.18 6.64 -5.43
N HIS A 171 3.00 6.18 -6.66
CA HIS A 171 3.21 6.97 -7.86
C HIS A 171 1.88 7.24 -8.56
N ASP A 172 1.60 8.49 -8.91
CA ASP A 172 0.44 8.88 -9.72
C ASP A 172 0.58 8.29 -11.12
N VAL A 173 -0.46 7.58 -11.57
CA VAL A 173 -0.56 7.07 -12.94
C VAL A 173 -1.39 8.03 -13.78
N THR A 174 -2.58 8.40 -13.30
CA THR A 174 -3.47 9.33 -13.98
C THR A 174 -4.53 9.87 -13.01
N TYR A 175 -5.28 10.88 -13.46
CA TYR A 175 -6.41 11.45 -12.75
C TYR A 175 -7.64 11.42 -13.64
N CYS A 176 -8.80 11.11 -13.06
CA CYS A 176 -10.07 11.14 -13.76
C CYS A 176 -11.03 12.06 -13.00
N PHE A 177 -11.37 13.20 -13.61
CA PHE A 177 -12.32 14.17 -13.05
C PHE A 177 -13.64 14.12 -13.79
N GLY A 178 -14.74 14.40 -13.09
CA GLY A 178 -16.06 14.46 -13.73
C GLY A 178 -17.23 14.67 -12.79
N HIS A 179 -17.03 14.55 -11.47
CA HIS A 179 -18.10 14.83 -10.51
C HIS A 179 -18.27 16.33 -10.27
N ARG A 180 -19.47 16.70 -9.86
CA ARG A 180 -19.81 18.05 -9.37
C ARG A 180 -19.67 18.18 -7.84
N SER A 181 -19.30 17.10 -7.17
CA SER A 181 -19.07 17.06 -5.72
C SER A 181 -17.97 16.07 -5.37
N LEU A 182 -17.55 16.08 -4.10
CA LEU A 182 -16.44 15.28 -3.62
C LEU A 182 -16.71 13.79 -3.83
N VAL A 183 -15.76 13.09 -4.45
CA VAL A 183 -15.82 11.62 -4.58
C VAL A 183 -15.57 11.00 -3.21
N LEU A 184 -16.44 10.07 -2.85
CA LEU A 184 -16.43 9.36 -1.57
C LEU A 184 -16.20 7.86 -1.72
N SER A 185 -16.48 7.28 -2.89
CA SER A 185 -16.30 5.83 -3.09
C SER A 185 -15.82 5.51 -4.49
N THR A 186 -15.00 4.47 -4.59
CA THR A 186 -14.45 3.93 -5.83
C THR A 186 -14.63 2.42 -5.86
N ALA A 187 -14.93 1.87 -7.04
CA ALA A 187 -14.96 0.43 -7.25
C ALA A 187 -14.45 0.10 -8.66
N PHE A 188 -13.51 -0.83 -8.76
CA PHE A 188 -13.14 -1.41 -10.04
C PHE A 188 -14.12 -2.50 -10.47
N SER A 189 -14.38 -2.57 -11.77
CA SER A 189 -14.99 -3.75 -12.38
C SER A 189 -14.09 -4.96 -12.16
N PRO A 190 -14.59 -6.11 -11.65
CA PRO A 190 -13.76 -7.30 -11.42
C PRO A 190 -13.26 -7.96 -12.72
N VAL A 191 -13.82 -7.62 -13.87
CA VAL A 191 -13.57 -8.28 -15.17
C VAL A 191 -13.08 -7.35 -16.26
N GLY A 192 -13.12 -6.04 -16.06
CA GLY A 192 -12.76 -5.04 -17.07
C GLY A 192 -11.91 -3.92 -16.49
N ILE A 193 -11.63 -2.91 -17.32
CA ILE A 193 -10.87 -1.71 -16.92
C ILE A 193 -11.75 -0.58 -16.40
N GLN A 194 -13.07 -0.82 -16.30
CA GLN A 194 -14.03 0.19 -15.86
C GLN A 194 -13.89 0.46 -14.36
N ILE A 195 -14.02 1.73 -13.98
CA ILE A 195 -14.10 2.20 -12.60
C ILE A 195 -15.42 2.93 -12.41
N VAL A 196 -16.13 2.63 -11.33
CA VAL A 196 -17.34 3.34 -10.93
C VAL A 196 -17.05 4.13 -9.65
N THR A 197 -17.62 5.32 -9.57
CA THR A 197 -17.39 6.22 -8.45
C THR A 197 -18.67 6.89 -8.02
N GLY A 198 -18.81 7.11 -6.71
CA GLY A 198 -19.94 7.81 -6.09
C GLY A 198 -19.46 9.05 -5.34
N SER A 199 -20.20 10.16 -5.44
CA SER A 199 -19.87 11.41 -4.76
C SER A 199 -20.90 11.83 -3.71
N LYS A 200 -20.53 12.84 -2.91
CA LYS A 200 -21.33 13.39 -1.80
C LYS A 200 -22.73 13.86 -2.21
N ASN A 201 -22.95 14.25 -3.47
CA ASN A 201 -24.26 14.69 -3.96
C ASN A 201 -25.09 13.55 -4.61
N GLY A 202 -24.60 12.31 -4.54
CA GLY A 202 -25.26 11.13 -5.11
C GLY A 202 -24.98 10.89 -6.59
N GLU A 203 -24.09 11.66 -7.22
CA GLU A 203 -23.69 11.43 -8.61
C GLU A 203 -22.82 10.17 -8.74
N ILE A 204 -23.09 9.40 -9.80
CA ILE A 204 -22.34 8.19 -10.16
C ILE A 204 -21.66 8.44 -11.49
N VAL A 205 -20.35 8.24 -11.55
CA VAL A 205 -19.55 8.39 -12.78
C VAL A 205 -18.79 7.12 -13.08
N PHE A 206 -18.81 6.74 -14.36
CA PHE A 206 -18.10 5.60 -14.91
C PHE A 206 -16.87 6.10 -15.68
N TYR A 207 -15.72 5.48 -15.44
CA TYR A 207 -14.46 5.78 -16.12
C TYR A 207 -13.93 4.54 -16.82
N GLU A 208 -13.30 4.73 -17.98
CA GLU A 208 -12.50 3.73 -18.68
C GLU A 208 -11.13 4.34 -18.97
N PRO A 209 -10.23 4.37 -17.97
CA PRO A 209 -8.92 4.99 -18.13
C PRO A 209 -8.09 4.22 -19.16
N VAL A 210 -7.37 4.97 -20.00
CA VAL A 210 -6.36 4.43 -20.91
C VAL A 210 -5.05 4.39 -20.13
N LEU A 211 -4.59 3.18 -19.78
CA LEU A 211 -3.43 2.91 -18.91
C LEU A 211 -2.28 2.27 -19.71
#